data_AF-A0A963JWG9-F1
#
_entry.id   AF-A0A963JWG9-F1
#
_cell.length_a   1.000
_cell.length_b   1.000
_cell.length_c   1.000
_cell.angle_alpha   90.00
_cell.angle_beta   90.00
_cell.angle_gamma   90.00
#
_symmetry.space_group_name_H-M   'P 1'
#
loop_
_entity.id
_entity.type
_entity.pdbx_description
1 polymer ?
#
loop_
_entity_poly.entity_id
_entity_poly.type
_entity_poly.pdbx_seq_one_letter_code
_entity_poly.pdbx_strand_id
1 'polypeptide(L)' 'MDKGRKLKIGTRGSPLALAQAELTRQALADARPAALAVPLEATEIRVIRTTGDHILDRPLAEVGGKGLFTKEIE' A
#
# COMPACT_ATOMS: atom_id res chain seq x y z
N MET A 1 -1.28 26.55 -5.38
CA MET A 1 -1.33 25.09 -5.50
C MET A 1 -0.34 24.54 -4.47
N ASP A 2 -0.82 23.75 -3.52
CA ASP A 2 -0.02 23.27 -2.37
C ASP A 2 1.17 22.43 -2.85
N LYS A 3 2.36 23.05 -2.91
CA LYS A 3 3.64 22.43 -3.34
C LYS A 3 4.26 21.61 -2.19
N GLY A 4 3.52 20.73 -1.53
CA GLY A 4 4.02 20.15 -0.28
C GLY A 4 3.72 18.68 0.00
N ARG A 5 2.51 18.20 -0.26
CA ARG A 5 2.09 16.91 0.32
C ARG A 5 1.88 15.84 -0.76
N LYS A 6 2.89 14.99 -0.95
CA LYS A 6 2.75 13.75 -1.73
C LYS A 6 1.73 12.83 -1.06
N LEU A 7 0.87 12.21 -1.87
CA LEU A 7 0.01 11.11 -1.44
C LEU A 7 0.87 9.86 -1.24
N LYS A 8 0.86 9.31 -0.03
CA LYS A 8 1.63 8.10 0.30
C LYS A 8 0.74 6.87 0.23
N ILE A 9 1.14 5.89 -0.57
CA ILE A 9 0.49 4.58 -0.68
C ILE A 9 1.29 3.60 0.18
N GLY A 10 0.78 3.27 1.37
CA GLY A 10 1.34 2.22 2.21
C GLY A 10 1.03 0.84 1.63
N THR A 11 2.04 -0.02 1.49
CA THR A 11 1.87 -1.39 0.98
C THR A 11 2.86 -2.35 1.62
N ARG A 12 2.58 -3.66 1.56
CA ARG A 12 3.56 -4.69 1.93
C ARG A 12 4.69 -4.78 0.90
N GLY A 13 5.80 -5.39 1.31
CA GLY A 13 6.99 -5.52 0.46
C GLY A 13 6.98 -6.71 -0.52
N SER A 14 5.95 -7.54 -0.54
CA SER A 14 5.88 -8.68 -1.45
C SER A 14 5.72 -8.23 -2.91
N PRO A 15 6.21 -9.00 -3.90
CA PRO A 15 6.08 -8.61 -5.31
C PRO A 15 4.63 -8.32 -5.74
N LEU A 16 3.67 -9.11 -5.23
CA LEU A 16 2.25 -8.90 -5.51
C LEU A 16 1.71 -7.62 -4.88
N ALA A 17 2.09 -7.32 -3.63
CA ALA A 17 1.64 -6.10 -2.94
C ALA A 17 2.21 -4.83 -3.59
N LEU A 18 3.44 -4.89 -4.10
CA LEU A 18 4.04 -3.82 -4.89
C LEU A 18 3.32 -3.63 -6.24
N ALA A 19 2.99 -4.73 -6.93
CA ALA A 19 2.22 -4.66 -8.18
C ALA A 19 0.83 -4.05 -7.95
N GLN A 20 0.16 -4.40 -6.85
CA GLN A 20 -1.14 -3.82 -6.47
C GLN A 20 -1.03 -2.32 -6.13
N ALA A 21 0.02 -1.92 -5.42
CA ALA A 21 0.28 -0.51 -5.13
C ALA A 21 0.52 0.29 -6.41
N GLU A 22 1.27 -0.26 -7.36
CA GLU A 22 1.54 0.38 -8.65
C GLU A 22 0.28 0.47 -9.51
N LEU A 23 -0.53 -0.60 -9.55
CA LEU A 23 -1.84 -0.59 -10.22
C LEU A 23 -2.75 0.51 -9.66
N THR A 24 -2.76 0.66 -8.33
CA THR A 24 -3.54 1.69 -7.63
C THR A 24 -3.01 3.09 -7.96
N ARG A 25 -1.69 3.26 -7.97
CA ARG A 25 -1.02 4.52 -8.33
C ARG A 25 -1.38 4.96 -9.74
N GLN A 26 -1.39 4.03 -10.70
CA GLN A 26 -1.78 4.31 -12.08
C GLN A 26 -3.26 4.66 -12.19
N ALA A 27 -4.14 3.91 -11.52
CA ALA A 27 -5.57 4.19 -11.50
C ALA A 27 -5.91 5.58 -10.92
N LEU A 28 -5.16 6.02 -9.90
CA LEU A 28 -5.29 7.37 -9.33
C LEU A 28 -4.84 8.45 -10.33
N ALA A 29 -3.79 8.20 -11.13
CA ALA A 29 -3.36 9.14 -12.15
C ALA A 29 -4.34 9.24 -13.33
N ASP A 30 -5.01 8.14 -13.66
CA ASP A 30 -5.95 8.06 -14.79
C ASP A 30 -7.41 8.36 -14.40
N ALA A 31 -7.67 8.74 -13.14
CA ALA A 31 -9.01 8.90 -12.58
C ALA A 31 -9.85 9.94 -13.33
N ARG A 32 -11.17 9.66 -13.41
CA ARG A 32 -12.17 10.54 -14.02
C ARG A 32 -13.30 10.83 -13.01
N PRO A 33 -13.75 12.10 -12.87
CA PRO A 33 -13.30 13.30 -13.59
C PRO A 33 -11.86 13.70 -13.23
N ALA A 34 -11.21 14.49 -14.09
CA ALA A 34 -9.80 14.88 -13.93
C ALA A 34 -9.50 15.61 -12.61
N ALA A 35 -10.51 16.19 -11.96
CA ALA A 35 -10.40 16.77 -10.63
C ALA A 35 -10.05 15.75 -9.52
N LEU A 36 -10.25 14.44 -9.77
CA LEU A 36 -9.87 13.35 -8.86
C LEU A 36 -8.50 12.75 -9.18
N ALA A 37 -7.88 13.12 -10.31
CA ALA A 37 -6.60 12.56 -10.73
C ALA A 37 -5.45 13.06 -9.85
N VAL A 38 -4.57 12.15 -9.45
CA VAL A 38 -3.35 12.46 -8.69
C VAL A 38 -2.13 12.20 -9.58
N PRO A 39 -1.33 13.23 -9.92
CA PRO A 39 -0.15 13.04 -10.77
C PRO A 39 0.83 12.01 -10.19
N LEU A 40 1.48 11.25 -11.07
CA LEU A 40 2.41 10.19 -10.68
C LEU A 40 3.54 10.71 -9.77
N GLU A 41 4.08 11.91 -10.04
CA GLU A 41 5.11 12.58 -9.25
C GLU A 41 4.62 13.06 -7.87
N ALA A 42 3.31 13.20 -7.72
CA ALA A 42 2.63 13.55 -6.48
C ALA A 42 2.25 12.32 -5.64
N THR A 43 2.55 11.10 -6.12
CA THR A 43 2.36 9.84 -5.39
C THR A 43 3.69 9.25 -4.93
N GLU A 44 3.70 8.55 -3.80
CA GLU A 44 4.85 7.85 -3.26
C GLU A 44 4.42 6.48 -2.69
N ILE A 45 5.01 5.40 -3.18
CA ILE A 45 4.81 4.05 -2.61
C ILE A 45 5.75 3.88 -1.42
N ARG A 46 5.20 3.47 -0.26
CA ARG A 46 5.94 3.22 0.98
C ARG A 46 5.73 1.78 1.41
N VAL A 47 6.83 1.03 1.46
CA VAL A 47 6.83 -0.35 1.96
C VAL A 47 6.73 -0.34 3.48
N ILE A 48 5.79 -1.12 4.01
CA ILE A 48 5.54 -1.34 5.43
C ILE A 48 5.66 -2.85 5.67
N ARG A 49 6.49 -3.25 6.65
CA ARG A 49 6.57 -4.64 7.09
C ARG A 49 5.46 -4.90 8.11
N THR A 50 4.74 -5.99 7.93
CA THR A 50 3.66 -6.39 8.84
C THR A 50 4.06 -7.57 9.69
N THR A 51 3.38 -7.80 10.82
CA THR A 51 3.60 -8.98 11.67
C THR A 51 3.53 -10.29 10.84
N GLY A 52 2.59 -10.38 9.91
CA GLY A 52 2.42 -11.52 9.00
C GLY A 52 3.56 -11.73 8.01
N ASP A 53 4.40 -10.72 7.73
CA ASP A 53 5.61 -10.91 6.90
C ASP A 53 6.72 -11.65 7.66
N HIS A 54 6.69 -11.62 8.99
CA HIS A 54 7.68 -12.29 9.83
C HIS A 54 7.34 -13.74 10.15
N ILE A 55 6.09 -14.15 9.96
CA ILE A 55 5.62 -15.50 10.31
C ILE A 55 5.64 -16.37 9.07
N LEU A 56 6.67 -17.21 8.97
CA LEU A 56 6.90 -18.10 7.82
C LEU A 56 7.04 -19.57 8.25
N ASP A 57 6.96 -19.85 9.55
CA ASP A 57 7.36 -21.12 10.17
C ASP A 57 6.19 -21.95 10.71
N ARG A 58 4.95 -21.45 10.62
CA ARG A 58 3.74 -22.15 11.10
C ARG A 58 2.48 -21.74 10.34
N PRO A 59 1.42 -22.56 10.34
CA PRO A 59 0.15 -22.24 9.70
C PRO A 59 -0.51 -20.98 10.27
N LEU A 60 -1.13 -20.17 9.40
CA LEU A 60 -1.79 -18.92 9.79
C LEU A 60 -2.89 -19.12 10.85
N ALA A 61 -3.58 -20.27 10.81
CA ALA A 61 -4.64 -20.61 11.76
C ALA A 61 -4.15 -20.75 13.21
N GLU A 62 -2.86 -21.02 13.42
CA GLU A 62 -2.26 -21.23 14.75
C GLU A 62 -1.67 -19.95 15.35
N VAL A 63 -1.45 -18.92 14.53
CA VAL A 63 -0.81 -17.66 14.95
C VAL A 63 -1.71 -16.85 15.88
N GLY A 64 -3.03 -16.92 15.68
CA GLY A 64 -3.99 -16.04 16.35
C GLY A 64 -3.77 -14.55 16.01
N GLY A 65 -4.55 -13.69 16.65
CA GLY A 65 -4.51 -12.24 16.42
C GLY A 65 -5.34 -11.75 15.22
N LYS A 66 -5.56 -10.44 15.14
CA LYS A 66 -6.30 -9.78 14.06
C LYS A 66 -5.37 -8.85 13.28
N GLY A 67 -5.59 -8.74 11.97
CA GLY A 67 -4.87 -7.79 11.13
C GLY A 67 -3.39 -8.13 10.90
N LEU A 68 -3.00 -9.41 10.87
CA LEU A 68 -1.59 -9.82 10.69
C LEU A 68 -0.92 -9.18 9.46
N PHE A 69 -1.68 -8.85 8.43
CA PHE A 69 -1.18 -8.23 7.20
C PHE A 69 -1.63 -6.77 7.01
N THR A 70 -2.31 -6.16 7.99
CA THR A 70 -2.88 -4.82 7.86
C THR A 70 -2.60 -3.90 9.04
N LYS A 71 -2.36 -4.44 10.23
CA LYS A 71 -2.27 -3.67 11.48
C LYS A 71 -1.21 -2.56 11.46
N GLU A 72 -0.07 -2.78 10.82
CA GLU A 72 0.99 -1.78 10.71
C GLU A 72 0.74 -0.74 9.59
N ILE A 73 -0.28 -0.97 8.75
CA ILE A 73 -0.69 -0.08 7.64
C ILE A 73 -1.85 0.83 8.07
N GLU A 74 -2.72 0.36 8.97
CA GLU A 74 -3.83 1.10 9.59
C GLU A 74 -3.35 2.24 10.52
#